data_AF-A0A832B725-F1
#
_entry.id   AF-A0A832B725-F1
#
_cell.length_a   1.000
_cell.length_b   1.000
_cell.length_c   1.000
_cell.angle_alpha   90.00
_cell.angle_beta   90.00
_cell.angle_gamma   90.00
#
_symmetry.space_group_name_H-M   'P 1'
#
loop_
_entity.id
_entity.type
_entity.pdbx_description
1 polymer ?
#
loop_
_entity_poly.entity_id
_entity_poly.type
_entity_poly.pdbx_seq_one_letter_code
_entity_poly.pdbx_strand_id
1 'polypeptide(L)'
;MMENNDFNNTNGGSMADLEELRKKMLEDAKKGIKEQYASEEYALMQAINAYLQLSKSYNLLFERLSEWFGIYVPELSIQNPKQLIAVSIAVAEGKNIQDAASRVIGSNPNTEGILEKINSTIGRPWNDEEKNTFLQVARLGAQIESTLDSLDAYINSAANRLMPNVTYLSDPKIAAELLSKAGSLERMAFMPASTIQLLGAEKALFRHIKFGSKSPKYGVFFKLPKVSGGRWDIRGKIARLYATKISIAVKADYFSKRFIAKELKESLDAGIKRIESEPERKREERGRFGRGGGNINRPNNRRNSKFKGFKRKRY
;
A
#
# COMPACT_ATOMS: atom_id res chain seq x y z
N MET A 1 -64.83 -26.49 -51.49
CA MET A 1 -64.34 -26.91 -50.16
C MET A 1 -62.86 -26.55 -50.11
N MET A 2 -62.57 -25.36 -49.60
CA MET A 2 -61.24 -24.76 -49.54
C MET A 2 -60.72 -24.82 -48.10
N GLU A 3 -59.40 -25.01 -48.01
CA GLU A 3 -58.50 -24.61 -46.91
C GLU A 3 -58.64 -25.32 -45.55
N ASN A 4 -57.86 -26.41 -45.41
CA ASN A 4 -57.20 -26.70 -44.15
C ASN A 4 -56.07 -25.68 -43.97
N ASN A 5 -56.26 -24.72 -43.07
CA ASN A 5 -55.23 -23.80 -42.65
C ASN A 5 -54.19 -24.54 -41.81
N ASP A 6 -52.96 -24.59 -42.35
CA ASP A 6 -51.75 -25.01 -41.67
C ASP A 6 -51.52 -24.21 -40.38
N PHE A 7 -51.88 -24.81 -39.24
CA PHE A 7 -51.29 -24.44 -37.95
C PHE A 7 -49.88 -25.03 -37.87
N ASN A 8 -48.95 -24.43 -38.59
CA ASN A 8 -47.52 -24.63 -38.35
C ASN A 8 -46.77 -23.35 -38.70
N ASN A 9 -46.68 -22.44 -37.73
CA ASN A 9 -45.63 -21.44 -37.79
C ASN A 9 -45.09 -21.03 -36.41
N THR A 10 -43.77 -20.88 -36.39
CA THR A 10 -42.92 -20.09 -35.48
C THR A 10 -42.78 -20.51 -34.02
N ASN A 11 -42.13 -21.64 -33.74
CA ASN A 11 -41.37 -21.83 -32.49
C ASN A 11 -40.10 -22.66 -32.73
N GLY A 12 -39.33 -22.26 -33.74
CA GLY A 12 -38.10 -22.94 -34.16
C GLY A 12 -36.95 -21.97 -34.37
N GLY A 13 -36.63 -21.14 -33.37
CA GLY A 13 -35.25 -20.67 -33.24
C GLY A 13 -34.42 -21.89 -32.86
N SER A 14 -33.59 -22.39 -33.78
CA SER A 14 -32.98 -23.71 -33.63
C SER A 14 -32.02 -23.71 -32.42
N MET A 15 -31.89 -24.85 -31.74
CA MET A 15 -30.84 -25.02 -30.72
C MET A 15 -29.43 -24.68 -31.26
N ALA A 16 -29.23 -24.81 -32.58
CA ALA A 16 -28.01 -24.40 -33.26
C ALA A 16 -27.80 -22.87 -33.23
N ASP A 17 -28.85 -22.07 -33.40
CA ASP A 17 -28.77 -20.60 -33.31
C ASP A 17 -28.41 -20.13 -31.89
N LEU A 18 -28.92 -20.83 -30.87
CA LEU A 18 -28.59 -20.56 -29.47
C LEU A 18 -27.15 -20.97 -29.12
N GLU A 19 -26.65 -22.08 -29.65
CA GLU A 19 -25.26 -22.50 -29.50
C GLU A 19 -24.30 -21.55 -30.22
N GLU A 20 -24.66 -21.07 -31.41
CA GLU A 20 -23.88 -20.09 -32.17
C GLU A 20 -23.84 -18.74 -31.46
N LEU A 21 -24.99 -18.25 -30.96
CA LEU A 21 -25.05 -17.03 -30.16
C LEU A 21 -24.21 -17.16 -28.88
N ARG A 22 -24.31 -18.30 -28.18
CA ARG A 22 -23.48 -18.57 -26.99
C ARG A 22 -22.00 -18.56 -27.32
N LYS A 23 -21.60 -19.18 -28.44
CA LYS A 23 -20.21 -19.21 -28.89
C LYS A 23 -19.69 -17.81 -29.20
N LYS A 24 -20.49 -17.00 -29.92
CA LYS A 24 -20.16 -15.60 -30.23
C LYS A 24 -20.02 -14.75 -28.96
N MET A 25 -20.97 -14.86 -28.03
CA MET A 25 -20.91 -14.17 -26.73
C MET A 25 -19.67 -14.57 -25.91
N LEU A 26 -19.30 -15.86 -25.94
CA LEU A 26 -18.07 -16.33 -25.29
C LEU A 26 -16.81 -15.83 -25.98
N GLU A 27 -16.79 -15.74 -27.31
CA GLU A 27 -15.68 -15.14 -28.05
C GLU A 27 -15.53 -13.65 -27.78
N ASP A 28 -16.63 -12.90 -27.76
CA ASP A 28 -16.64 -11.48 -27.42
C ASP A 28 -16.20 -11.24 -25.96
N ALA A 29 -16.67 -12.06 -25.02
CA ALA A 29 -16.22 -12.02 -23.63
C ALA A 29 -14.72 -12.34 -23.51
N LYS A 30 -14.23 -13.36 -24.21
CA LYS A 30 -12.79 -13.71 -24.25
C LYS A 30 -11.97 -12.57 -24.83
N LYS A 31 -12.46 -11.92 -25.88
CA LYS A 31 -11.78 -10.77 -26.51
C LYS A 31 -11.70 -9.58 -25.55
N GLY A 32 -12.81 -9.22 -24.90
CA GLY A 32 -12.83 -8.15 -23.90
C GLY A 32 -11.90 -8.43 -22.72
N ILE A 33 -11.86 -9.66 -22.22
CA ILE A 33 -10.90 -10.09 -21.19
C ILE A 33 -9.46 -9.92 -21.71
N LYS A 34 -9.16 -10.43 -22.90
CA LYS A 34 -7.81 -10.36 -23.47
C LYS A 34 -7.32 -8.92 -23.62
N GLU A 35 -8.18 -8.00 -24.04
CA GLU A 35 -7.86 -6.58 -24.18
C GLU A 35 -7.55 -5.91 -22.83
N GLN A 36 -8.34 -6.21 -21.78
CA GLN A 36 -8.09 -5.69 -20.43
C GLN A 36 -6.78 -6.22 -19.84
N TYR A 37 -6.55 -7.53 -19.92
CA TYR A 37 -5.33 -8.16 -19.38
C TYR A 37 -4.06 -7.87 -20.19
N ALA A 38 -4.19 -7.49 -21.46
CA ALA A 38 -3.08 -7.04 -22.29
C ALA A 38 -2.64 -5.60 -21.97
N SER A 39 -3.44 -4.86 -21.20
CA SER A 39 -3.14 -3.46 -20.94
C SER A 39 -1.94 -3.29 -20.00
N GLU A 40 -1.09 -2.35 -20.37
CA GLU A 40 0.12 -2.01 -19.62
C GLU A 40 -0.18 -1.53 -18.20
N GLU A 41 -1.36 -0.92 -17.98
CA GLU A 41 -1.82 -0.49 -16.65
C GLU A 41 -2.01 -1.67 -15.68
N TYR A 42 -2.50 -2.83 -16.14
CA TYR A 42 -2.65 -4.01 -15.29
C TYR A 42 -1.30 -4.56 -14.84
N ALA A 43 -0.31 -4.59 -15.73
CA ALA A 43 1.04 -4.98 -15.37
C ALA A 43 1.65 -4.04 -14.31
N LEU A 44 1.46 -2.72 -14.46
CA LEU A 44 1.89 -1.73 -13.47
C LEU A 44 1.20 -1.94 -12.12
N MET A 45 -0.11 -2.19 -12.11
CA MET A 45 -0.87 -2.48 -10.88
C MET A 45 -0.36 -3.74 -10.17
N GLN A 46 -0.03 -4.81 -10.91
CA GLN A 46 0.55 -6.00 -10.30
C GLN A 46 1.96 -5.75 -9.76
N ALA A 47 2.79 -5.01 -10.51
CA ALA A 47 4.16 -4.68 -10.09
C ALA A 47 4.18 -3.87 -8.78
N ILE A 48 3.34 -2.85 -8.63
CA ILE A 48 3.29 -2.07 -7.37
C ILE A 48 2.75 -2.91 -6.21
N ASN A 49 1.77 -3.79 -6.44
CA ASN A 49 1.28 -4.70 -5.39
C ASN A 49 2.37 -5.69 -4.95
N ALA A 50 3.11 -6.26 -5.89
CA ALA A 50 4.25 -7.12 -5.61
C ALA A 50 5.33 -6.37 -4.83
N TYR A 51 5.68 -5.14 -5.23
CA TYR A 51 6.63 -4.29 -4.53
C TYR A 51 6.22 -4.04 -3.08
N LEU A 52 4.96 -3.65 -2.84
CA LEU A 52 4.45 -3.38 -1.49
C LEU A 52 4.46 -4.64 -0.61
N GLN A 53 4.11 -5.80 -1.17
CA GLN A 53 4.12 -7.07 -0.44
C GLN A 53 5.56 -7.51 -0.12
N LEU A 54 6.46 -7.49 -1.11
CA LEU A 54 7.86 -7.85 -0.92
C LEU A 54 8.57 -6.90 0.05
N SER A 55 8.28 -5.59 0.00
CA SER A 55 8.85 -4.63 0.94
C SER A 55 8.44 -4.93 2.39
N LYS A 56 7.18 -5.33 2.61
CA LYS A 56 6.73 -5.77 3.94
C LYS A 56 7.42 -7.07 4.37
N SER A 57 7.52 -8.05 3.47
CA SER A 57 8.20 -9.32 3.75
C SER A 57 9.69 -9.13 4.02
N TYR A 58 10.35 -8.23 3.29
CA TYR A 58 11.74 -7.86 3.49
C TYR A 58 11.97 -7.28 4.88
N ASN A 59 11.11 -6.38 5.34
CA ASN A 59 11.21 -5.81 6.68
C ASN A 59 11.01 -6.86 7.79
N LEU A 60 10.05 -7.77 7.62
CA LEU A 60 9.85 -8.86 8.58
C LEU A 60 11.04 -9.83 8.61
N LEU A 61 11.61 -10.13 7.45
CA LEU A 61 12.79 -10.98 7.33
C LEU A 61 14.02 -10.28 7.94
N PHE A 62 14.15 -8.97 7.78
CA PHE A 62 15.17 -8.17 8.45
C PHE A 62 15.06 -8.25 9.98
N GLU A 63 13.86 -8.04 10.54
CA GLU A 63 13.65 -8.17 12.00
C GLU A 63 14.06 -9.57 12.49
N ARG A 64 13.64 -10.62 11.77
CA ARG A 64 13.99 -12.01 12.09
C ARG A 64 15.50 -12.27 11.99
N LEU A 65 16.16 -11.77 10.94
CA LEU A 65 17.61 -11.90 10.77
C LEU A 65 18.37 -11.12 11.84
N SER A 66 17.89 -9.95 12.24
CA SER A 66 18.52 -9.16 13.30
C SER A 66 18.48 -9.89 14.63
N GLU A 67 17.33 -10.46 14.98
CA GLU A 67 17.18 -11.26 16.19
C GLU A 67 18.07 -12.52 16.16
N TRP A 68 18.07 -13.25 15.04
CA TRP A 68 18.85 -14.48 14.91
C TRP A 68 20.35 -14.20 14.91
N PHE A 69 20.80 -13.19 14.14
CA PHE A 69 22.20 -12.82 14.09
C PHE A 69 22.72 -12.33 15.45
N GLY A 70 21.87 -11.67 16.25
CA GLY A 70 22.21 -11.25 17.61
C GLY A 70 22.58 -12.38 18.57
N ILE A 71 22.27 -13.65 18.27
CA ILE A 71 22.75 -14.81 19.05
C ILE A 71 24.26 -14.99 18.90
N TYR A 72 24.80 -14.67 17.72
CA TYR A 72 26.20 -14.86 17.35
C TYR A 72 27.03 -13.58 17.52
N VAL A 73 26.42 -12.40 17.35
CA VAL A 73 27.07 -11.09 17.55
C VAL A 73 26.12 -10.11 18.25
N PRO A 74 25.89 -10.25 19.57
CA PRO A 74 24.92 -9.43 20.32
C PRO A 74 25.29 -7.93 20.41
N GLU A 75 26.58 -7.58 20.28
CA GLU A 75 27.09 -6.21 20.36
C GLU A 75 26.78 -5.37 19.11
N LEU A 76 26.43 -6.05 18.02
CA LEU A 76 26.20 -5.44 16.72
C LEU A 76 24.71 -5.13 16.51
N SER A 77 24.35 -3.84 16.57
CA SER A 77 23.03 -3.34 16.20
C SER A 77 23.13 -2.54 14.91
N ILE A 78 22.63 -3.12 13.81
CA ILE A 78 22.58 -2.46 12.50
C ILE A 78 21.12 -2.18 12.16
N GLN A 79 20.78 -0.90 11.99
CA GLN A 79 19.41 -0.46 11.69
C GLN A 79 19.05 -0.56 10.20
N ASN A 80 20.06 -0.60 9.32
CA ASN A 80 19.86 -0.68 7.89
C ASN A 80 19.77 -2.15 7.43
N PRO A 81 18.66 -2.57 6.79
CA PRO A 81 18.48 -3.96 6.37
C PRO A 81 19.54 -4.50 5.42
N LYS A 82 19.89 -3.73 4.38
CA LYS A 82 20.92 -4.07 3.40
C LYS A 82 22.27 -4.31 4.07
N GLN A 83 22.64 -3.42 4.98
CA GLN A 83 23.89 -3.54 5.75
C GLN A 83 23.89 -4.77 6.64
N LEU A 84 22.82 -5.03 7.37
CA LEU A 84 22.73 -6.20 8.25
C LEU A 84 22.86 -7.50 7.45
N ILE A 85 22.12 -7.62 6.34
CA ILE A 85 22.14 -8.81 5.49
C ILE A 85 23.57 -9.06 4.96
N ALA A 86 24.22 -8.01 4.46
CA ALA A 86 25.57 -8.14 3.92
C ALA A 86 26.62 -8.51 4.99
N VAL A 87 26.61 -7.83 6.13
CA VAL A 87 27.54 -8.11 7.23
C VAL A 87 27.31 -9.51 7.78
N SER A 88 26.06 -9.90 8.00
CA SER A 88 25.74 -11.22 8.57
C SER A 88 26.14 -12.39 7.66
N ILE A 89 25.98 -12.24 6.33
CA ILE A 89 26.50 -13.23 5.36
C ILE A 89 28.02 -13.34 5.47
N ALA A 90 28.73 -12.21 5.52
CA ALA A 90 30.19 -12.20 5.55
C ALA A 90 30.77 -12.81 6.83
N VAL A 91 30.19 -12.47 7.98
CA VAL A 91 30.55 -13.04 9.28
C VAL A 91 30.30 -14.55 9.28
N ALA A 92 29.12 -14.99 8.84
CA ALA A 92 28.80 -16.41 8.79
C ALA A 92 29.73 -17.18 7.83
N GLU A 93 30.08 -16.63 6.66
CA GLU A 93 30.99 -17.27 5.70
C GLU A 93 32.46 -17.26 6.12
N GLY A 94 32.84 -16.51 7.16
CA GLY A 94 34.25 -16.34 7.56
C GLY A 94 35.06 -15.58 6.51
N LYS A 95 34.39 -14.83 5.62
CA LYS A 95 35.04 -13.96 4.64
C LYS A 95 35.57 -12.71 5.33
N ASN A 96 36.54 -12.04 4.69
CA ASN A 96 37.10 -10.81 5.22
C ASN A 96 35.99 -9.77 5.42
N ILE A 97 35.60 -9.55 6.67
CA ILE A 97 34.48 -8.68 7.05
C ILE A 97 34.73 -7.25 6.56
N GLN A 98 36.01 -6.85 6.43
CA GLN A 98 36.43 -5.60 5.83
C GLN A 98 35.91 -5.43 4.39
N ASP A 99 35.97 -6.48 3.56
CA ASP A 99 35.49 -6.43 2.15
C ASP A 99 33.96 -6.36 2.06
N ALA A 100 33.26 -7.05 2.95
CA ALA A 100 31.80 -7.03 2.97
C ALA A 100 31.24 -5.74 3.56
N ALA A 101 31.87 -5.22 4.62
CA ALA A 101 31.55 -3.94 5.21
C ALA A 101 31.84 -2.80 4.22
N SER A 102 33.01 -2.80 3.57
CA SER A 102 33.35 -1.74 2.60
C SER A 102 32.45 -1.73 1.36
N ARG A 103 31.99 -2.89 0.86
CA ARG A 103 31.03 -2.96 -0.27
C ARG A 103 29.64 -2.40 0.04
N VAL A 104 29.22 -2.39 1.31
CA VAL A 104 27.83 -2.04 1.68
C VAL A 104 27.73 -0.76 2.51
N ILE A 105 28.81 -0.39 3.20
CA ILE A 105 28.90 0.81 4.05
C ILE A 105 29.64 1.94 3.34
N GLY A 106 30.42 1.62 2.28
CA GLY A 106 31.49 2.49 1.81
C GLY A 106 32.61 2.57 2.86
N SER A 107 33.77 3.14 2.50
CA SER A 107 34.84 3.44 3.44
C SER A 107 34.37 4.53 4.42
N ASN A 108 33.72 4.13 5.51
CA ASN A 108 33.10 5.02 6.48
C ASN A 108 33.66 4.67 7.87
N PRO A 109 33.88 5.61 8.80
CA PRO A 109 34.46 5.35 10.13
C PRO A 109 33.70 4.30 10.96
N ASN A 110 32.44 4.05 10.61
CA ASN A 110 31.61 3.04 11.24
C ASN A 110 32.07 1.59 10.97
N THR A 111 32.90 1.34 9.95
CA THR A 111 33.36 -0.02 9.64
C THR A 111 34.35 -0.56 10.66
N GLU A 112 35.21 0.28 11.23
CA GLU A 112 36.18 -0.11 12.26
C GLU A 112 35.47 -0.54 13.54
N GLY A 113 34.48 0.24 14.00
CA GLY A 113 33.69 -0.10 15.18
C GLY A 113 32.84 -1.37 15.02
N ILE A 114 32.43 -1.70 13.78
CA ILE A 114 31.74 -2.97 13.49
C ILE A 114 32.71 -4.14 13.60
N LEU A 115 33.93 -4.01 13.06
CA LEU A 115 34.95 -5.05 13.11
C LEU A 115 35.41 -5.32 14.54
N GLU A 116 35.63 -4.27 15.33
CA GLU A 116 36.02 -4.39 16.74
C GLU A 116 34.98 -5.22 17.51
N LYS A 117 33.70 -4.88 17.36
CA LYS A 117 32.58 -5.60 17.99
C LYS A 117 32.49 -7.06 17.55
N ILE A 118 32.75 -7.35 16.28
CA ILE A 118 32.73 -8.74 15.79
C ILE A 118 33.92 -9.53 16.34
N ASN A 119 35.11 -8.91 16.42
CA ASN A 119 36.30 -9.57 16.97
C ASN A 119 36.22 -9.77 18.49
N SER A 120 35.57 -8.87 19.21
CA SER A 120 35.36 -8.94 20.66
C SER A 120 34.02 -9.58 21.05
N THR A 121 33.32 -10.23 20.11
CA THR A 121 31.98 -10.79 20.35
C THR A 121 32.01 -11.84 21.45
N ILE A 122 31.07 -11.76 22.39
CA ILE A 122 30.81 -12.80 23.39
C ILE A 122 29.74 -13.81 22.92
N GLY A 123 29.30 -13.68 21.67
CA GLY A 123 28.23 -14.47 21.10
C GLY A 123 28.58 -15.96 20.97
N ARG A 124 27.54 -16.75 20.69
CA ARG A 124 27.67 -18.20 20.52
C ARG A 124 28.45 -18.51 19.24
N PRO A 125 29.35 -19.52 19.22
CA PRO A 125 29.95 -19.97 17.97
C PRO A 125 28.92 -20.65 17.07
N TRP A 126 29.17 -20.58 15.75
CA TRP A 126 28.31 -21.23 14.75
C TRP A 126 28.44 -22.75 14.79
N ASN A 127 27.31 -23.45 14.71
CA ASN A 127 27.26 -24.82 14.21
C ASN A 127 27.09 -24.79 12.68
N ASP A 128 27.69 -25.72 11.94
CA ASP A 128 27.63 -25.76 10.48
C ASP A 128 26.20 -25.84 9.93
N GLU A 129 25.34 -26.63 10.56
CA GLU A 129 23.92 -26.75 10.18
C GLU A 129 23.16 -25.44 10.41
N GLU A 130 23.36 -24.80 11.57
CA GLU A 130 22.74 -23.52 11.92
C GLU A 130 23.22 -22.42 10.97
N LYS A 131 24.52 -22.37 10.69
CA LYS A 131 25.16 -21.44 9.77
C LYS A 131 24.58 -21.57 8.36
N ASN A 132 24.47 -22.80 7.85
CA ASN A 132 23.92 -23.03 6.52
C ASN A 132 22.47 -22.58 6.43
N THR A 133 21.66 -22.85 7.46
CA THR A 133 20.26 -22.43 7.51
C THR A 133 20.15 -20.90 7.58
N PHE A 134 20.95 -20.26 8.43
CA PHE A 134 21.01 -18.79 8.54
C PHE A 134 21.38 -18.16 7.19
N LEU A 135 22.41 -18.68 6.52
CA LEU A 135 22.87 -18.19 5.22
C LEU A 135 21.80 -18.29 4.13
N GLN A 136 20.97 -19.36 4.14
CA GLN A 136 19.86 -19.47 3.19
C GLN A 136 18.86 -18.32 3.37
N VAL A 137 18.47 -18.01 4.61
CA VAL A 137 17.54 -16.91 4.91
C VAL A 137 18.15 -15.55 4.58
N ALA A 138 19.42 -15.34 4.92
CA ALA A 138 20.11 -14.09 4.62
C ALA A 138 20.23 -13.85 3.10
N ARG A 139 20.57 -14.89 2.33
CA ARG A 139 20.64 -14.82 0.86
C ARG A 139 19.27 -14.60 0.23
N LEU A 140 18.20 -15.19 0.78
CA LEU A 140 16.82 -14.89 0.36
C LEU A 140 16.50 -13.39 0.59
N GLY A 141 16.92 -12.83 1.72
CA GLY A 141 16.80 -11.39 1.99
C GLY A 141 17.48 -10.55 0.91
N ALA A 142 18.71 -10.88 0.53
CA ALA A 142 19.44 -10.20 -0.53
C ALA A 142 18.75 -10.32 -1.91
N GLN A 143 18.16 -11.48 -2.21
CA GLN A 143 17.38 -11.68 -3.45
C GLN A 143 16.11 -10.83 -3.46
N ILE A 144 15.39 -10.74 -2.34
CA ILE A 144 14.21 -9.89 -2.22
C ILE A 144 14.59 -8.43 -2.45
N GLU A 145 15.71 -7.97 -1.88
CA GLU A 145 16.22 -6.62 -2.09
C GLU A 145 16.49 -6.32 -3.58
N SER A 146 17.23 -7.19 -4.27
CA SER A 146 17.50 -7.03 -5.71
C SER A 146 16.22 -7.05 -6.55
N THR A 147 15.23 -7.84 -6.15
CA THR A 147 13.92 -7.87 -6.79
C THR A 147 13.16 -6.56 -6.57
N LEU A 148 13.22 -5.99 -5.37
CA LEU A 148 12.62 -4.68 -5.07
C LEU A 148 13.23 -3.57 -5.92
N ASP A 149 14.55 -3.56 -6.12
CA ASP A 149 15.23 -2.59 -6.99
C ASP A 149 14.78 -2.72 -8.44
N SER A 150 14.64 -3.95 -8.93
CA SER A 150 14.18 -4.26 -10.29
C SER A 150 12.73 -3.82 -10.49
N LEU A 151 11.85 -4.08 -9.51
CA LEU A 151 10.47 -3.63 -9.52
C LEU A 151 10.38 -2.10 -9.46
N ASP A 152 11.23 -1.44 -8.68
CA ASP A 152 11.26 0.02 -8.60
C ASP A 152 11.59 0.65 -9.95
N ALA A 153 12.64 0.15 -10.62
CA ALA A 153 13.02 0.61 -11.96
C ALA A 153 11.89 0.42 -12.98
N TYR A 154 11.23 -0.73 -12.97
CA TYR A 154 10.08 -1.00 -13.84
C TYR A 154 8.90 -0.06 -13.54
N ILE A 155 8.51 0.10 -12.27
CA ILE A 155 7.41 0.98 -11.84
C ILE A 155 7.71 2.43 -12.26
N ASN A 156 8.95 2.89 -12.06
CA ASN A 156 9.37 4.23 -12.47
C ASN A 156 9.20 4.44 -13.99
N SER A 157 9.64 3.49 -14.80
CA SER A 157 9.51 3.57 -16.26
C SER A 157 8.05 3.54 -16.72
N ALA A 158 7.29 2.52 -16.28
CA ALA A 158 5.92 2.29 -16.71
C ALA A 158 4.96 3.39 -16.24
N ALA A 159 5.09 3.86 -14.98
CA ALA A 159 4.23 4.92 -14.47
C ALA A 159 4.46 6.25 -15.20
N ASN A 160 5.71 6.61 -15.52
CA ASN A 160 6.01 7.83 -16.28
C ASN A 160 5.48 7.76 -17.73
N ARG A 161 5.44 6.57 -18.33
CA ARG A 161 4.86 6.37 -19.66
C ARG A 161 3.33 6.46 -19.64
N LEU A 162 2.67 5.86 -18.64
CA LEU A 162 1.22 5.76 -18.57
C LEU A 162 0.53 7.01 -18.01
N MET A 163 1.11 7.62 -16.97
CA MET A 163 0.52 8.74 -16.24
C MET A 163 1.53 9.86 -15.97
N PRO A 164 2.15 10.44 -17.02
CA PRO A 164 3.22 11.43 -16.87
C PRO A 164 2.79 12.65 -16.05
N ASN A 165 1.52 13.06 -16.10
CA ASN A 165 1.07 14.20 -15.30
C ASN A 165 0.96 13.85 -13.82
N VAL A 166 0.43 12.68 -13.49
CA VAL A 166 0.28 12.24 -12.09
C VAL A 166 1.64 11.95 -11.45
N THR A 167 2.56 11.30 -12.18
CA THR A 167 3.91 11.03 -11.67
C THR A 167 4.67 12.31 -11.40
N TYR A 168 4.56 13.32 -12.27
CA TYR A 168 5.22 14.61 -12.09
C TYR A 168 4.73 15.39 -10.85
N LEU A 169 3.45 15.27 -10.51
CA LEU A 169 2.89 15.94 -9.32
C LEU A 169 3.20 15.22 -8.01
N SER A 170 3.46 13.92 -8.05
CA SER A 170 3.64 13.06 -6.89
C SER A 170 4.95 12.29 -6.98
N ASP A 171 4.89 10.96 -7.01
CA ASP A 171 6.00 10.04 -7.23
C ASP A 171 5.48 8.83 -8.03
N PRO A 172 6.30 8.17 -8.86
CA PRO A 172 5.86 7.01 -9.65
C PRO A 172 5.20 5.90 -8.83
N LYS A 173 5.77 5.57 -7.65
CA LYS A 173 5.20 4.56 -6.74
C LYS A 173 3.83 4.97 -6.19
N ILE A 174 3.64 6.25 -5.85
CA ILE A 174 2.38 6.76 -5.34
C ILE A 174 1.33 6.81 -6.46
N ALA A 175 1.72 7.22 -7.66
CA ALA A 175 0.86 7.18 -8.84
C ALA A 175 0.39 5.75 -9.14
N ALA A 176 1.32 4.79 -9.17
CA ALA A 176 1.01 3.38 -9.40
C ALA A 176 0.10 2.80 -8.29
N GLU A 177 0.33 3.18 -7.03
CA GLU A 177 -0.52 2.74 -5.92
C GLU A 177 -1.94 3.33 -6.01
N LEU A 178 -2.08 4.61 -6.36
CA LEU A 178 -3.38 5.22 -6.60
C LEU A 178 -4.12 4.52 -7.75
N LEU A 179 -3.44 4.25 -8.85
CA LEU A 179 -3.98 3.48 -9.97
C LEU A 179 -4.46 2.10 -9.51
N SER A 180 -3.63 1.38 -8.75
CA SER A 180 -4.00 0.06 -8.22
C SER A 180 -5.20 0.11 -7.27
N LYS A 181 -5.38 1.18 -6.49
CA LYS A 181 -6.56 1.35 -5.63
C LYS A 181 -7.80 1.74 -6.42
N ALA A 182 -7.64 2.48 -7.51
CA ALA A 182 -8.73 2.86 -8.39
C ALA A 182 -9.22 1.70 -9.28
N GLY A 183 -8.30 0.82 -9.69
CA GLY A 183 -8.55 -0.40 -10.47
C GLY A 183 -8.37 -0.24 -11.98
N SER A 184 -8.38 0.98 -12.51
CA SER A 184 -7.97 1.31 -13.88
C SER A 184 -7.76 2.82 -14.01
N LEU A 185 -7.05 3.27 -15.05
CA LEU A 185 -6.82 4.68 -15.28
C LEU A 185 -8.14 5.41 -15.60
N GLU A 186 -9.03 4.76 -16.33
CA GLU A 186 -10.38 5.25 -16.63
C GLU A 186 -11.17 5.52 -15.35
N ARG A 187 -11.27 4.52 -14.47
CA ARG A 187 -12.00 4.66 -13.20
C ARG A 187 -11.42 5.79 -12.36
N MET A 188 -10.09 5.88 -12.31
CA MET A 188 -9.40 6.96 -11.60
C MET A 188 -9.74 8.35 -12.18
N ALA A 189 -9.85 8.48 -13.51
CA ALA A 189 -10.19 9.74 -14.19
C ALA A 189 -11.61 10.22 -13.88
N PHE A 190 -12.55 9.28 -13.70
CA PHE A 190 -13.94 9.58 -13.33
C PHE A 190 -14.14 9.82 -11.83
N MET A 191 -13.18 9.43 -10.97
CA MET A 191 -13.29 9.66 -9.53
C MET A 191 -13.25 11.17 -9.19
N PRO A 192 -14.10 11.64 -8.25
CA PRO A 192 -13.97 12.98 -7.72
C PRO A 192 -12.72 13.09 -6.84
N ALA A 193 -12.19 14.31 -6.70
CA ALA A 193 -11.02 14.59 -5.86
C ALA A 193 -11.18 14.11 -4.41
N SER A 194 -12.40 14.16 -3.85
CA SER A 194 -12.69 13.66 -2.50
C SER A 194 -12.48 12.14 -2.36
N THR A 195 -12.80 11.36 -3.39
CA THR A 195 -12.54 9.93 -3.41
C THR A 195 -11.05 9.66 -3.56
N ILE A 196 -10.39 10.34 -4.50
CA ILE A 196 -8.94 10.22 -4.72
C ILE A 196 -8.15 10.55 -3.44
N GLN A 197 -8.59 11.56 -2.66
CA GLN A 197 -8.00 11.92 -1.37
C GLN A 197 -7.96 10.76 -0.37
N LEU A 198 -8.93 9.85 -0.43
CA LEU A 198 -9.15 8.79 0.55
C LEU A 198 -8.77 7.39 0.05
N LEU A 199 -8.31 7.25 -1.19
CA LEU A 199 -7.79 5.97 -1.71
C LEU A 199 -6.69 5.44 -0.78
N GLY A 200 -6.80 4.18 -0.34
CA GLY A 200 -5.94 3.55 0.65
C GLY A 200 -6.35 3.74 2.12
N ALA A 201 -7.39 4.53 2.41
CA ALA A 201 -7.95 4.70 3.76
C ALA A 201 -9.35 4.08 3.94
N GLU A 202 -9.73 3.14 3.07
CA GLU A 202 -11.08 2.58 2.98
C GLU A 202 -11.52 1.98 4.32
N LYS A 203 -10.63 1.25 5.01
CA LYS A 203 -10.92 0.66 6.32
C LYS A 203 -11.31 1.71 7.37
N ALA A 204 -10.64 2.85 7.38
CA ALA A 204 -10.95 3.95 8.30
C ALA A 204 -12.23 4.68 7.88
N LEU A 205 -12.42 4.88 6.58
CA LEU A 205 -13.62 5.50 6.01
C LEU A 205 -14.88 4.68 6.33
N PHE A 206 -14.84 3.37 6.09
CA PHE A 206 -15.97 2.48 6.41
C PHE A 206 -16.26 2.43 7.91
N ARG A 207 -15.22 2.52 8.76
CA ARG A 207 -15.42 2.63 10.21
C ARG A 207 -16.07 3.96 10.61
N HIS A 208 -15.74 5.05 9.94
CA HIS A 208 -16.41 6.34 10.14
C HIS A 208 -17.88 6.25 9.75
N ILE A 209 -18.18 5.72 8.57
CA ILE A 209 -19.55 5.58 8.05
C ILE A 209 -20.38 4.67 8.96
N LYS A 210 -19.83 3.52 9.38
CA LYS A 210 -20.57 2.51 10.15
C LYS A 210 -20.72 2.84 11.64
N PHE A 211 -19.72 3.47 12.24
CA PHE A 211 -19.64 3.63 13.70
C PHE A 211 -19.48 5.08 14.17
N GLY A 212 -19.54 6.06 13.27
CA GLY A 212 -19.37 7.48 13.61
C GLY A 212 -17.98 7.85 14.13
N SER A 213 -16.97 6.99 13.94
CA SER A 213 -15.58 7.28 14.34
C SER A 213 -15.00 8.47 13.55
N LYS A 214 -13.82 9.01 13.89
CA LYS A 214 -13.28 10.16 13.13
C LYS A 214 -13.00 9.78 11.67
N SER A 215 -13.48 10.60 10.73
CA SER A 215 -13.22 10.42 9.30
C SER A 215 -11.72 10.53 8.96
N PRO A 216 -11.17 9.67 8.08
CA PRO A 216 -9.80 9.82 7.60
C PRO A 216 -9.63 11.12 6.81
N LYS A 217 -8.45 11.75 6.93
CA LYS A 217 -8.12 12.99 6.21
C LYS A 217 -7.36 12.75 4.91
N TYR A 218 -6.75 11.58 4.76
CA TYR A 218 -5.87 11.21 3.67
C TYR A 218 -5.76 9.68 3.63
N GLY A 219 -5.50 9.13 2.45
CA GLY A 219 -5.09 7.74 2.27
C GLY A 219 -3.62 7.66 1.85
N VAL A 220 -3.35 7.16 0.64
CA VAL A 220 -1.99 6.97 0.10
C VAL A 220 -1.16 8.26 0.15
N PHE A 221 -1.79 9.43 0.02
CA PHE A 221 -1.11 10.73 0.10
C PHE A 221 -0.32 10.97 1.38
N PHE A 222 -0.59 10.26 2.48
CA PHE A 222 0.24 10.36 3.68
C PHE A 222 1.70 9.98 3.44
N LYS A 223 1.99 9.16 2.42
CA LYS A 223 3.35 8.77 2.07
C LYS A 223 4.17 9.91 1.47
N LEU A 224 3.53 10.96 0.95
CA LEU A 224 4.22 12.13 0.41
C LEU A 224 4.92 12.91 1.54
N PRO A 225 6.22 13.24 1.42
CA PRO A 225 6.95 13.99 2.43
C PRO A 225 6.29 15.33 2.80
N LYS A 226 5.70 16.02 1.81
CA LYS A 226 4.96 17.28 2.02
C LYS A 226 3.72 17.12 2.91
N VAL A 227 3.12 15.93 2.94
CA VAL A 227 1.94 15.64 3.78
C VAL A 227 2.36 15.12 5.15
N SER A 228 3.26 14.13 5.21
CA SER A 228 3.71 13.53 6.47
C SER A 228 4.55 14.47 7.31
N GLY A 229 5.45 15.22 6.69
CA GLY A 229 6.33 16.20 7.35
C GLY A 229 5.61 17.45 7.84
N GLY A 230 4.42 17.75 7.30
CA GLY A 230 3.62 18.91 7.70
C GLY A 230 3.03 18.79 9.12
N ARG A 231 2.62 19.93 9.68
CA ARG A 231 1.93 20.03 10.97
C ARG A 231 0.57 19.31 10.93
N TRP A 232 0.14 18.74 12.05
CA TRP A 232 -1.01 17.82 12.12
C TRP A 232 -2.36 18.41 11.65
N ASP A 233 -2.51 19.73 11.77
CA ASP A 233 -3.68 20.53 11.38
C ASP A 233 -3.72 20.82 9.88
N ILE A 234 -2.55 20.97 9.24
CA ILE A 234 -2.43 21.29 7.82
C ILE A 234 -2.37 20.05 6.90
N ARG A 235 -1.97 18.86 7.39
CA ARG A 235 -1.83 17.65 6.56
C ARG A 235 -3.06 17.35 5.69
N GLY A 236 -4.25 17.50 6.26
CA GLY A 236 -5.51 17.27 5.54
C GLY A 236 -5.80 18.30 4.45
N LYS A 237 -5.36 19.56 4.63
CA LYS A 237 -5.47 20.61 3.61
C LYS A 237 -4.52 20.35 2.46
N ILE A 238 -3.27 19.98 2.77
CA ILE A 238 -2.26 19.61 1.77
C ILE A 238 -2.73 18.39 0.98
N ALA A 239 -3.19 17.32 1.63
CA ALA A 239 -3.70 16.13 0.95
C ALA A 239 -4.90 16.43 0.04
N ARG A 240 -5.81 17.33 0.45
CA ARG A 240 -6.92 17.78 -0.40
C ARG A 240 -6.41 18.50 -1.64
N LEU A 241 -5.42 19.39 -1.49
CA LEU A 241 -4.84 20.12 -2.61
C LEU A 241 -4.17 19.17 -3.61
N TYR A 242 -3.39 18.20 -3.12
CA TYR A 242 -2.85 17.12 -3.95
C TYR A 242 -3.95 16.38 -4.70
N ALA A 243 -5.01 15.95 -4.02
CA ALA A 243 -6.11 15.21 -4.64
C ALA A 243 -6.83 16.02 -5.73
N THR A 244 -7.02 17.33 -5.52
CA THR A 244 -7.60 18.23 -6.53
C THR A 244 -6.71 18.32 -7.77
N LYS A 245 -5.40 18.54 -7.59
CA LYS A 245 -4.46 18.67 -8.72
C LYS A 245 -4.28 17.36 -9.46
N ILE A 246 -4.20 16.25 -8.73
CA ILE A 246 -4.10 14.90 -9.30
C ILE A 246 -5.39 14.53 -10.04
N SER A 247 -6.57 14.87 -9.54
CA SER A 247 -7.83 14.63 -10.27
C SER A 247 -7.83 15.29 -11.66
N ILE A 248 -7.25 16.49 -11.79
CA ILE A 248 -7.09 17.18 -13.08
C ILE A 248 -6.03 16.47 -13.93
N ALA A 249 -4.88 16.12 -13.33
CA ALA A 249 -3.78 15.44 -14.02
C ALA A 249 -4.19 14.08 -14.59
N VAL A 250 -4.92 13.25 -13.82
CA VAL A 250 -5.41 11.94 -14.28
C VAL A 250 -6.35 12.09 -15.47
N LYS A 251 -7.24 13.09 -15.45
CA LYS A 251 -8.13 13.37 -16.59
C LYS A 251 -7.34 13.79 -17.83
N ALA A 252 -6.28 14.56 -17.66
CA ALA A 252 -5.40 14.91 -18.76
C ALA A 252 -4.66 13.68 -19.29
N ASP A 253 -4.13 12.83 -18.41
CA ASP A 253 -3.45 11.56 -18.73
C ASP A 253 -4.39 10.55 -19.40
N TYR A 254 -5.68 10.52 -19.06
CA TYR A 254 -6.63 9.58 -19.65
C TYR A 254 -7.21 10.10 -20.97
N PHE A 255 -7.83 11.29 -20.97
CA PHE A 255 -8.61 11.80 -22.12
C PHE A 255 -7.75 12.54 -23.14
N SER A 256 -6.91 13.49 -22.68
CA SER A 256 -6.28 14.46 -23.59
C SER A 256 -4.86 14.09 -24.02
N LYS A 257 -4.18 13.25 -23.23
CA LYS A 257 -2.75 12.90 -23.37
C LYS A 257 -1.79 14.09 -23.43
N ARG A 258 -2.26 15.30 -23.04
CA ARG A 258 -1.44 16.51 -22.97
C ARG A 258 -0.69 16.58 -21.64
N PHE A 259 0.54 17.08 -21.69
CA PHE A 259 1.33 17.33 -20.49
C PHE A 259 1.05 18.74 -19.94
N ILE A 260 0.31 18.81 -18.84
CA ILE A 260 -0.09 20.04 -18.13
C ILE A 260 0.50 20.12 -16.71
N ALA A 261 1.37 19.17 -16.34
CA ALA A 261 1.80 18.98 -14.97
C ALA A 261 2.63 20.14 -14.41
N LYS A 262 3.35 20.89 -15.26
CA LYS A 262 4.15 22.06 -14.84
C LYS A 262 3.29 23.14 -14.19
N GLU A 263 2.24 23.57 -14.88
CA GLU A 263 1.29 24.58 -14.37
C GLU A 263 0.57 24.08 -13.10
N LEU A 264 0.18 22.80 -13.09
CA LEU A 264 -0.45 22.18 -11.92
C LEU A 264 0.51 22.14 -10.73
N LYS A 265 1.80 21.90 -10.96
CA LYS A 265 2.85 21.83 -9.94
C LYS A 265 3.14 23.18 -9.32
N GLU A 266 3.27 24.22 -10.13
CA GLU A 266 3.44 25.60 -9.65
C GLU A 266 2.26 26.03 -8.77
N SER A 267 1.04 25.76 -9.23
CA SER A 267 -0.17 26.06 -8.48
C SER A 267 -0.29 25.24 -7.18
N LEU A 268 0.13 23.96 -7.21
CA LEU A 268 0.21 23.09 -6.04
C LEU A 268 1.19 23.65 -5.01
N ASP A 269 2.42 23.96 -5.42
CA ASP A 269 3.48 24.42 -4.53
C ASP A 269 3.16 25.80 -3.94
N ALA A 270 2.56 26.71 -4.71
CA ALA A 270 2.05 27.98 -4.20
C ALA A 270 0.95 27.78 -3.14
N GLY A 271 0.03 26.85 -3.38
CA GLY A 271 -1.04 26.52 -2.42
C GLY A 271 -0.50 25.88 -1.14
N ILE A 272 0.50 25.00 -1.23
CA ILE A 272 1.17 24.41 -0.06
C ILE A 272 1.86 25.48 0.77
N LYS A 273 2.64 26.38 0.15
CA LYS A 273 3.30 27.49 0.85
C LYS A 273 2.30 28.38 1.59
N ARG A 274 1.15 28.67 0.97
CA ARG A 274 0.08 29.44 1.60
C ARG A 274 -0.46 28.73 2.84
N ILE A 275 -0.72 27.43 2.75
CA ILE A 275 -1.19 26.60 3.88
C ILE A 275 -0.14 26.52 5.00
N GLU A 276 1.13 26.40 4.67
CA GLU A 276 2.24 26.34 5.63
C GLU A 276 2.42 27.67 6.38
N SER A 277 2.14 28.80 5.71
CA SER A 277 2.19 30.14 6.33
C SER A 277 1.02 30.44 7.28
N GLU A 278 -0.03 29.60 7.31
CA GLU A 278 -1.17 29.83 8.20
C GLU A 278 -0.80 29.59 9.68
N PRO A 279 -1.30 30.45 10.60
CA PRO A 279 -1.01 30.30 12.02
C PRO A 279 -1.52 28.98 12.56
N GLU A 280 -0.86 28.49 13.61
CA GLU A 280 -1.21 27.20 14.18
C GLU A 280 -2.63 27.19 14.73
N ARG A 281 -3.43 26.18 14.33
CA ARG A 281 -4.70 25.94 15.01
C ARG A 281 -4.40 25.38 16.39
N LYS A 282 -4.78 26.14 17.43
CA LYS A 282 -4.82 25.62 18.80
C LYS A 282 -5.63 24.34 18.80
N ARG A 283 -5.03 23.27 19.32
CA ARG A 283 -5.72 21.99 19.49
C ARG A 283 -6.80 22.24 20.54
N GLU A 284 -8.06 22.36 20.11
CA GLU A 284 -9.17 22.36 21.06
C GLU A 284 -9.03 21.10 21.91
N GLU A 285 -8.71 21.28 23.19
CA GLU A 285 -8.91 20.26 24.20
C GLU A 285 -10.41 20.00 24.22
N ARG A 286 -10.86 19.08 23.37
CA ARG A 286 -12.21 18.56 23.47
C ARG A 286 -12.24 17.91 24.84
N GLY A 287 -12.84 18.63 25.80
CA GLY A 287 -13.05 18.15 27.15
C GLY A 287 -13.49 16.70 27.05
N ARG A 288 -12.84 15.84 27.85
CA ARG A 288 -13.33 14.48 28.09
C ARG A 288 -14.83 14.65 28.26
N PHE A 289 -15.63 14.11 27.34
CA PHE A 289 -17.06 13.97 27.58
C PHE A 289 -17.12 13.18 28.89
N GLY A 290 -17.42 13.90 29.96
CA GLY A 290 -17.62 13.31 31.26
C GLY A 290 -18.67 12.24 31.04
N ARG A 291 -18.41 11.04 31.56
CA ARG A 291 -19.49 10.13 31.92
C ARG A 291 -20.30 10.82 33.02
N GLY A 292 -21.07 11.84 32.65
CA GLY A 292 -22.09 12.45 33.47
C GLY A 292 -23.29 11.53 33.41
N GLY A 293 -23.66 10.97 34.57
CA GLY A 293 -24.89 10.22 34.73
C GLY A 293 -26.08 11.10 34.34
N GLY A 294 -26.52 10.97 33.09
CA GLY A 294 -27.82 11.42 32.65
C GLY A 294 -28.86 10.47 33.21
N ASN A 295 -29.50 10.89 34.29
CA ASN A 295 -30.65 10.25 34.91
C ASN A 295 -31.79 10.21 33.87
N ILE A 296 -31.86 9.16 33.05
CA ILE A 296 -33.02 8.88 32.22
C ILE A 296 -34.07 8.28 33.15
N ASN A 297 -34.97 9.15 33.63
CA ASN A 297 -36.23 8.77 34.25
C ASN A 297 -37.02 7.91 33.24
N ARG A 298 -36.86 6.59 33.32
CA ARG A 298 -37.75 5.63 32.65
C ARG A 298 -38.96 5.40 33.57
N PRO A 299 -40.20 5.55 33.09
CA PRO A 299 -41.38 5.21 33.88
C PRO A 299 -41.33 3.73 34.25
N ASN A 300 -41.35 3.50 35.56
CA ASN A 300 -41.26 2.20 36.20
C ASN A 300 -42.58 1.45 36.02
N ASN A 301 -42.75 0.72 34.92
CA ASN A 301 -43.86 -0.22 34.79
C ASN A 301 -43.43 -1.58 35.33
N ARG A 302 -43.85 -1.84 36.57
CA ARG A 302 -43.70 -3.11 37.29
C ARG A 302 -44.23 -4.27 36.44
N ARG A 303 -43.45 -5.35 36.34
CA ARG A 303 -43.92 -6.71 36.60
C ARG A 303 -42.74 -7.62 36.92
N ASN A 304 -42.72 -8.05 38.18
CA ASN A 304 -41.91 -9.13 38.72
C ASN A 304 -42.07 -10.40 37.88
N SER A 305 -40.96 -11.04 37.51
CA SER A 305 -40.85 -12.48 37.69
C SER A 305 -39.40 -12.87 38.03
N LYS A 306 -39.32 -13.70 39.05
CA LYS A 306 -38.12 -14.28 39.68
C LYS A 306 -37.29 -15.03 38.63
N PHE A 307 -35.96 -15.07 38.75
CA PHE A 307 -35.24 -16.35 38.77
C PHE A 307 -33.82 -16.19 39.35
N LYS A 308 -33.49 -17.17 40.21
CA LYS A 308 -32.32 -17.25 41.08
C LYS A 308 -31.04 -17.55 40.31
N GLY A 309 -29.92 -17.23 40.97
CA GLY A 309 -28.57 -17.26 40.41
C GLY A 309 -28.05 -18.64 40.00
N PHE A 310 -26.98 -18.60 39.22
CA PHE A 310 -25.94 -19.62 39.23
C PHE A 310 -24.57 -18.95 39.08
N LYS A 311 -23.78 -18.97 40.16
CA LYS A 311 -22.33 -18.86 40.09
C LYS A 311 -21.81 -20.15 39.47
N ARG A 312 -20.97 -20.08 38.44
CA ARG A 312 -20.01 -21.15 38.14
C ARG A 312 -18.60 -20.60 37.99
N LYS A 313 -17.71 -21.36 38.60
CA LYS A 313 -16.30 -21.11 38.88
C LYS A 313 -15.48 -21.04 37.60
N ARG A 314 -14.38 -20.28 37.69
CA ARG A 314 -13.25 -20.30 36.78
C ARG A 314 -12.63 -21.71 36.76
N TYR A 315 -12.34 -22.18 35.56
CA TYR A 315 -11.03 -22.74 35.23
C TYR A 315 -10.45 -21.83 34.15
#